data_AF-A0A8D8ZCD8-F1
#
_entry.id   AF-A0A8D8ZCD8-F1
#
_cell.length_a   1.000
_cell.length_b   1.000
_cell.length_c   1.000
_cell.angle_alpha   90.00
_cell.angle_beta   90.00
_cell.angle_gamma   90.00
#
_symmetry.space_group_name_H-M   'P 1'
#
loop_
_entity.id
_entity.type
_entity.pdbx_description
1 polymer ?
#
loop_
_entity_poly.entity_id
_entity_poly.type
_entity_poly.pdbx_seq_one_letter_code
_entity_poly.pdbx_strand_id
1 'polypeptide(L)'
;MDEMAEDYNGTQWTTFAGNPCVPWIYSDLPEMKHAKFPDSSSLEAVNFCRNPTKDPNGPFCFTMRDSMNLTRDVTGDNVVRVHKEYCKPRFCQSAACKMSGLGTDYFGLKSSTRSGRICQIWVSNFPHKIDKQVQSDDLYPTRSVKLAKNYCRNPSRDFGGPWCYTLDPLVERDRCD
;
A
#
# COMPACT_ATOMS: atom_id res chain seq x y z
N MET A 1 -10.86 -9.32 -13.60
CA MET A 1 -10.87 -8.64 -12.29
C MET A 1 -9.55 -9.03 -11.66
N ASP A 2 -8.61 -8.09 -11.53
CA ASP A 2 -7.29 -8.40 -10.99
C ASP A 2 -7.45 -8.67 -9.48
N GLU A 3 -7.33 -9.94 -9.05
CA GLU A 3 -7.39 -10.35 -7.63
C GLU A 3 -6.47 -9.50 -6.74
N MET A 4 -5.41 -8.94 -7.31
CA MET A 4 -4.44 -8.06 -6.65
C MET A 4 -5.02 -6.75 -6.12
N ALA A 5 -6.18 -6.32 -6.63
CA ALA A 5 -6.82 -5.07 -6.23
C ALA A 5 -7.76 -5.23 -5.02
N GLU A 6 -8.15 -6.46 -4.67
CA GLU A 6 -9.05 -6.69 -3.53
C GLU A 6 -8.34 -6.44 -2.18
N ASP A 7 -7.09 -6.89 -2.06
CA ASP A 7 -6.29 -6.79 -0.82
C ASP A 7 -5.28 -5.63 -0.85
N TYR A 8 -5.51 -4.62 -1.68
CA TYR A 8 -4.61 -3.47 -1.78
C TYR A 8 -4.51 -2.73 -0.43
N ASN A 9 -3.32 -2.74 0.17
CA ASN A 9 -3.02 -2.06 1.44
C ASN A 9 -1.88 -1.01 1.32
N GLY A 10 -1.59 -0.54 0.09
CA GLY A 10 -0.58 0.49 -0.15
C GLY A 10 -1.00 1.88 0.35
N THR A 11 -0.20 2.91 0.04
CA THR A 11 -0.38 4.27 0.59
C THR A 11 -0.97 5.29 -0.39
N GLN A 12 -1.53 4.85 -1.53
CA GLN A 12 -2.19 5.76 -2.45
C GLN A 12 -3.41 6.40 -1.78
N TRP A 13 -3.51 7.72 -1.84
CA TRP A 13 -4.56 8.53 -1.23
C TRP A 13 -5.21 9.49 -2.24
N THR A 14 -5.06 9.20 -3.54
CA THR A 14 -5.68 9.97 -4.62
C THR A 14 -6.44 9.05 -5.56
N THR A 15 -7.59 9.53 -6.06
CA THR A 15 -8.45 8.78 -6.99
C THR A 15 -7.82 8.72 -8.38
N PHE A 16 -8.41 7.94 -9.29
CA PHE A 16 -8.00 7.93 -10.70
C PHE A 16 -8.09 9.31 -11.36
N ALA A 17 -9.05 10.14 -10.94
CA ALA A 17 -9.21 11.52 -11.42
C ALA A 17 -8.22 12.51 -10.79
N GLY A 18 -7.39 12.06 -9.82
CA GLY A 18 -6.44 12.90 -9.11
C GLY A 18 -7.04 13.63 -7.89
N ASN A 19 -8.28 13.31 -7.51
CA ASN A 19 -8.91 13.93 -6.35
C ASN A 19 -8.35 13.36 -5.04
N PRO A 20 -8.09 14.21 -4.04
CA PRO A 20 -7.58 13.75 -2.75
C PRO A 20 -8.66 12.99 -1.96
N CYS A 21 -8.28 11.85 -1.41
CA CYS A 21 -9.14 11.05 -0.56
C CYS A 21 -9.31 11.72 0.82
N VAL A 22 -10.53 11.69 1.34
CA VAL A 22 -10.85 12.07 2.73
C VAL A 22 -10.68 10.88 3.68
N PRO A 23 -10.45 11.14 4.98
CA PRO A 23 -10.39 10.07 5.97
C PRO A 23 -11.64 9.18 6.01
N TRP A 24 -11.45 7.87 6.09
CA TRP A 24 -12.53 6.86 6.18
C TRP A 24 -13.42 7.03 7.42
N ILE A 25 -12.93 7.71 8.46
CA ILE A 25 -13.73 8.04 9.64
C ILE A 25 -14.91 8.98 9.34
N TYR A 26 -14.88 9.68 8.20
CA TYR A 26 -15.98 10.57 7.78
C TYR A 26 -17.03 9.89 6.91
N SER A 27 -16.88 8.60 6.61
CA SER A 27 -17.86 7.87 5.82
C SER A 27 -18.88 7.17 6.71
N ASP A 28 -19.86 7.93 7.23
CA ASP A 28 -21.05 7.36 7.86
C ASP A 28 -22.07 6.93 6.81
N LEU A 29 -21.68 5.90 6.04
CA LEU A 29 -22.51 5.34 4.98
C LEU A 29 -23.01 3.95 5.39
N PRO A 30 -24.28 3.60 5.10
CA PRO A 30 -24.84 2.30 5.45
C PRO A 30 -24.02 1.11 4.92
N GLU A 31 -23.46 1.24 3.71
CA GLU A 31 -22.61 0.24 3.07
C GLU A 31 -21.26 0.00 3.80
N MET A 32 -20.83 0.96 4.64
CA MET A 32 -19.57 0.88 5.36
C MET A 32 -19.70 0.18 6.73
N LYS A 33 -20.93 -0.09 7.21
CA LYS A 33 -21.15 -0.73 8.52
C LYS A 33 -20.49 -2.11 8.68
N HIS A 34 -20.31 -2.84 7.58
CA HIS A 34 -19.69 -4.17 7.55
C HIS A 34 -18.37 -4.19 6.76
N ALA A 35 -17.78 -3.01 6.52
CA ALA A 35 -16.55 -2.87 5.76
C ALA A 35 -15.38 -3.54 6.50
N LYS A 36 -14.64 -4.40 5.80
CA LYS A 36 -13.45 -5.09 6.32
C LYS A 36 -12.19 -4.45 5.76
N PHE A 37 -11.55 -3.61 6.57
CA PHE A 37 -10.32 -2.95 6.17
C PHE A 37 -9.12 -3.90 6.28
N PRO A 38 -8.20 -3.89 5.30
CA PRO A 38 -6.95 -4.65 5.40
C PRO A 38 -6.02 -4.08 6.48
N ASP A 39 -6.20 -2.81 6.85
CA ASP A 39 -5.51 -2.14 7.97
C ASP A 39 -6.22 -2.35 9.30
N SER A 40 -7.00 -3.42 9.48
CA SER A 40 -7.77 -3.71 10.72
C SER A 40 -8.92 -2.73 11.04
N SER A 41 -8.86 -1.46 10.64
CA SER A 41 -9.89 -0.45 10.92
C SER A 41 -9.91 0.71 9.92
N SER A 42 -11.00 1.49 9.92
CA SER A 42 -11.11 2.75 9.17
C SER A 42 -10.16 3.84 9.71
N LEU A 43 -9.79 3.78 10.99
CA LEU A 43 -8.83 4.71 11.60
C LEU A 43 -7.42 4.48 11.07
N GLU A 44 -6.99 3.21 11.01
CA GLU A 44 -5.66 2.82 10.52
C GLU A 44 -5.53 2.96 9.00
N ALA A 45 -6.62 2.78 8.26
CA ALA A 45 -6.65 3.05 6.82
C ALA A 45 -6.49 4.54 6.48
N VAL A 46 -6.67 5.44 7.45
CA VAL A 46 -6.60 6.91 7.32
C VAL A 46 -7.43 7.38 6.13
N ASN A 47 -6.80 7.73 5.00
CA ASN A 47 -7.45 8.13 3.75
C ASN A 47 -6.90 7.35 2.54
N PHE A 48 -6.24 6.21 2.78
CA PHE A 48 -5.69 5.40 1.70
C PHE A 48 -6.81 4.70 0.93
N CYS A 49 -6.63 4.50 -0.37
CA CYS A 49 -7.54 3.73 -1.21
C CYS A 49 -7.66 2.29 -0.71
N ARG A 50 -8.88 1.79 -0.53
CA ARG A 50 -9.16 0.44 -0.02
C ARG A 50 -10.37 -0.17 -0.71
N ASN A 51 -10.51 -1.49 -0.62
CA ASN A 51 -11.71 -2.19 -1.09
C ASN A 51 -12.41 -2.98 0.02
N PRO A 52 -12.84 -2.32 1.12
CA PRO A 52 -13.26 -3.04 2.31
C PRO A 52 -14.65 -3.70 2.15
N THR A 53 -15.40 -3.36 1.11
CA THR A 53 -16.70 -3.94 0.76
C THR A 53 -16.61 -4.98 -0.36
N LYS A 54 -15.40 -5.29 -0.87
CA LYS A 54 -15.18 -6.17 -2.03
C LYS A 54 -15.95 -5.72 -3.28
N ASP A 55 -15.92 -4.42 -3.56
CA ASP A 55 -16.49 -3.85 -4.78
C ASP A 55 -15.77 -4.42 -6.01
N PRO A 56 -16.52 -4.91 -7.02
CA PRO A 56 -15.93 -5.50 -8.23
C PRO A 56 -15.15 -4.51 -9.10
N ASN A 57 -15.36 -3.20 -8.91
CA ASN A 57 -14.63 -2.13 -9.61
C ASN A 57 -13.27 -1.84 -8.95
N GLY A 58 -12.97 -2.47 -7.81
CA GLY A 58 -11.69 -2.38 -7.12
C GLY A 58 -11.63 -1.29 -6.04
N PRO A 59 -10.42 -0.93 -5.58
CA PRO A 59 -10.21 0.03 -4.52
C PRO A 59 -10.82 1.38 -4.81
N PHE A 60 -11.43 1.96 -3.79
CA PHE A 60 -12.00 3.28 -3.84
C PHE A 60 -11.59 4.06 -2.60
N CYS A 61 -11.90 5.34 -2.61
CA CYS A 61 -11.93 6.16 -1.42
C CYS A 61 -13.07 7.16 -1.54
N PHE A 62 -13.25 7.95 -0.49
CA PHE A 62 -14.21 9.03 -0.48
C PHE A 62 -13.53 10.34 -0.83
N THR A 63 -14.19 11.20 -1.61
CA THR A 63 -13.76 12.56 -1.93
C THR A 63 -14.79 13.57 -1.44
N MET A 64 -14.36 14.81 -1.20
CA MET A 64 -15.31 15.89 -0.89
C MET A 64 -16.10 16.23 -2.15
N ARG A 65 -17.43 16.25 -2.04
CA ARG A 65 -18.30 16.59 -3.16
C ARG A 65 -18.22 18.08 -3.53
N ASP A 66 -17.90 18.94 -2.57
CA ASP A 66 -17.75 20.38 -2.72
C ASP A 66 -16.66 20.89 -1.79
N SER A 67 -15.66 21.58 -2.33
CA SER A 67 -14.81 22.45 -1.52
C SER A 67 -15.67 23.58 -0.96
N MET A 68 -15.95 23.54 0.35
CA MET A 68 -16.54 24.63 1.16
C MET A 68 -18.06 24.80 1.26
N ASN A 69 -18.90 23.77 1.12
CA ASN A 69 -20.30 23.87 1.58
C ASN A 69 -20.66 22.77 2.59
N LEU A 70 -20.47 23.09 3.88
CA LEU A 70 -21.04 22.31 4.98
C LEU A 70 -22.55 22.39 4.88
N THR A 71 -23.19 21.32 4.45
CA THR A 71 -24.66 21.24 4.50
C THR A 71 -25.07 20.77 5.88
N ARG A 72 -26.00 21.49 6.49
CA ARG A 72 -26.60 21.06 7.75
C ARG A 72 -27.55 19.89 7.51
N ASP A 73 -27.48 18.86 8.36
CA ASP A 73 -28.52 17.82 8.41
C ASP A 73 -29.84 18.43 8.91
N VAL A 74 -30.91 17.64 8.88
CA VAL A 74 -32.21 17.92 9.51
C VAL A 74 -32.05 18.27 11.00
N THR A 75 -30.99 17.81 11.66
CA THR A 75 -30.64 18.12 13.06
C THR A 75 -29.82 19.41 13.23
N GLY A 76 -29.37 20.03 12.15
CA GLY A 76 -28.49 21.22 12.19
C GLY A 76 -26.99 20.91 12.23
N ASP A 77 -26.61 19.63 12.26
CA ASP A 77 -25.21 19.20 12.33
C ASP A 77 -24.50 19.38 10.98
N ASN A 78 -23.22 19.75 11.03
CA ASN A 78 -22.38 19.86 9.84
C ASN A 78 -22.13 18.47 9.24
N VAL A 79 -22.79 18.14 8.13
CA VAL A 79 -22.59 16.87 7.43
C VAL A 79 -21.57 17.04 6.33
N VAL A 80 -20.48 16.28 6.44
CA VAL A 80 -19.50 16.13 5.35
C VAL A 80 -20.09 15.22 4.29
N ARG A 81 -20.51 15.80 3.16
CA ARG A 81 -20.98 15.02 2.02
C ARG A 81 -19.79 14.48 1.24
N VAL A 82 -19.59 13.18 1.35
CA VAL A 82 -18.57 12.45 0.61
C VAL A 82 -19.13 11.82 -0.66
N HIS A 83 -18.28 11.68 -1.68
CA HIS A 83 -18.58 10.93 -2.89
C HIS A 83 -17.60 9.76 -3.04
N LYS A 84 -18.09 8.59 -3.42
CA LYS A 84 -17.24 7.42 -3.69
C LYS A 84 -16.56 7.60 -5.04
N GLU A 85 -15.24 7.53 -5.05
CA GLU A 85 -14.45 7.54 -6.28
C GLU A 85 -13.46 6.40 -6.30
N TYR A 86 -13.29 5.82 -7.49
CA TYR A 86 -12.39 4.68 -7.67
C TYR A 86 -10.95 5.14 -7.77
N CYS A 87 -10.09 4.41 -7.07
CA CYS A 87 -8.68 4.50 -7.23
C CYS A 87 -8.25 3.49 -8.29
N LYS A 88 -7.19 3.82 -9.03
CA LYS A 88 -6.51 2.86 -9.90
C LYS A 88 -5.10 2.67 -9.38
N PRO A 89 -4.91 1.85 -8.32
CA PRO A 89 -3.58 1.46 -7.90
C PRO A 89 -2.80 0.96 -9.10
N ARG A 90 -1.67 1.59 -9.36
CA ARG A 90 -0.76 1.10 -10.37
C ARG A 90 -0.05 -0.10 -9.77
N PHE A 91 -0.54 -1.28 -10.12
CA PHE A 91 0.19 -2.51 -9.85
C PHE A 91 1.43 -2.49 -10.71
N CYS A 92 2.59 -2.44 -10.07
CA CYS A 92 3.84 -2.65 -10.74
C CYS A 92 3.95 -4.13 -11.15
N GLN A 93 3.46 -4.44 -12.35
CA GLN A 93 3.55 -5.76 -12.97
C GLN A 93 4.97 -6.06 -13.48
N SER A 94 5.77 -5.01 -13.68
CA SER A 94 7.16 -5.12 -14.09
C SER A 94 8.10 -4.86 -12.91
N ALA A 95 9.13 -5.68 -12.82
CA ALA A 95 10.42 -5.39 -12.19
C ALA A 95 10.80 -3.89 -12.24
N ALA A 96 10.82 -3.34 -13.45
CA ALA A 96 11.26 -1.99 -13.75
C ALA A 96 10.25 -0.89 -13.38
N CYS A 97 9.06 -1.25 -12.90
CA CYS A 97 8.08 -0.28 -12.44
C CYS A 97 8.52 0.25 -11.08
N LYS A 98 9.22 1.37 -11.10
CA LYS A 98 9.50 2.18 -9.92
C LYS A 98 8.36 3.18 -9.78
N MET A 99 7.56 3.04 -8.72
CA MET A 99 6.82 4.20 -8.22
C MET A 99 7.90 5.23 -7.86
N SER A 100 7.76 6.44 -8.41
CA SER A 100 8.81 7.47 -8.52
C SER A 100 9.69 7.63 -7.27
N GLY A 101 10.99 7.85 -7.45
CA GLY A 101 11.94 8.11 -6.37
C GLY A 101 12.77 6.88 -5.97
N LEU A 102 12.90 6.64 -4.67
CA LEU A 102 13.75 5.57 -4.10
C LEU A 102 13.09 4.17 -4.17
N GLY A 103 11.82 4.05 -4.58
CA GLY A 103 11.10 2.76 -4.55
C GLY A 103 10.81 2.23 -3.15
N THR A 104 10.69 3.11 -2.16
CA THR A 104 10.27 2.78 -0.79
C THR A 104 8.82 2.30 -0.73
N ASP A 105 8.01 2.77 -1.67
CA ASP A 105 6.61 2.42 -1.88
C ASP A 105 6.43 1.28 -2.90
N TYR A 106 7.51 0.62 -3.32
CA TYR A 106 7.45 -0.49 -4.27
C TYR A 106 6.73 -1.71 -3.68
N PHE A 107 5.51 -1.94 -4.16
CA PHE A 107 4.64 -3.04 -3.72
C PHE A 107 4.73 -4.29 -4.61
N GLY A 108 5.64 -4.31 -5.59
CA GLY A 108 5.73 -5.43 -6.54
C GLY A 108 6.12 -6.76 -5.88
N LEU A 109 5.90 -7.84 -6.63
CA LEU A 109 6.12 -9.23 -6.19
C LEU A 109 7.46 -9.81 -6.68
N LYS A 110 8.36 -8.97 -7.21
CA LYS A 110 9.67 -9.43 -7.69
C LYS A 110 10.48 -9.99 -6.52
N SER A 111 10.96 -11.21 -6.66
CA SER A 111 11.74 -11.94 -5.65
C SER A 111 13.10 -12.43 -6.18
N SER A 112 13.57 -11.81 -7.27
CA SER A 112 14.88 -12.03 -7.86
C SER A 112 15.61 -10.71 -8.07
N THR A 113 16.93 -10.74 -7.91
CA THR A 113 17.79 -9.57 -8.03
C THR A 113 18.12 -9.30 -9.50
N ARG A 114 18.74 -8.16 -9.79
CA ARG A 114 19.29 -7.80 -11.11
C ARG A 114 20.27 -8.86 -11.63
N SER A 115 21.06 -9.44 -10.73
CA SER A 115 22.01 -10.51 -11.07
C SER A 115 21.38 -11.90 -11.15
N GLY A 116 20.04 -12.00 -11.02
CA GLY A 116 19.32 -13.28 -11.06
C GLY A 116 19.37 -14.09 -9.77
N ARG A 117 19.85 -13.53 -8.65
CA ARG A 117 19.86 -14.23 -7.36
C ARG A 117 18.47 -14.25 -6.74
N ILE A 118 18.13 -15.36 -6.10
CA ILE A 118 16.86 -15.50 -5.39
C ILE A 118 16.93 -14.74 -4.07
N CYS A 119 15.89 -13.96 -3.78
CA CYS A 119 15.78 -13.24 -2.53
C CYS A 119 15.48 -14.17 -1.34
N GLN A 120 16.17 -13.93 -0.24
CA GLN A 120 15.88 -14.46 1.08
C GLN A 120 14.62 -13.80 1.65
N ILE A 121 13.90 -14.53 2.50
CA ILE A 121 12.72 -14.02 3.22
C ILE A 121 13.17 -12.99 4.27
N TRP A 122 12.50 -11.83 4.35
CA TRP A 122 12.85 -10.71 5.25
C TRP A 122 12.82 -11.06 6.74
N VAL A 123 12.08 -12.09 7.14
CA VAL A 123 12.03 -12.59 8.52
C VAL A 123 12.93 -13.82 8.78
N SER A 124 13.58 -14.35 7.75
CA SER A 124 14.52 -15.48 7.87
C SER A 124 15.92 -14.95 8.18
N ASN A 125 16.63 -15.57 9.12
CA ASN A 125 18.04 -15.27 9.42
C ASN A 125 19.02 -16.26 8.76
N PHE A 126 18.62 -16.88 7.65
CA PHE A 126 19.43 -17.83 6.90
C PHE A 126 19.25 -17.63 5.38
N PRO A 127 20.34 -17.65 4.57
CA PRO A 127 21.75 -17.76 4.97
C PRO A 127 22.31 -16.52 5.69
N HIS A 128 21.71 -15.35 5.49
CA HIS A 128 22.20 -14.10 6.07
C HIS A 128 21.36 -13.67 7.27
N LYS A 129 22.01 -13.11 8.28
CA LYS A 129 21.32 -12.52 9.43
C LYS A 129 20.72 -11.16 9.03
N ILE A 130 19.43 -10.97 9.30
CA ILE A 130 18.73 -9.73 8.95
C ILE A 130 19.07 -8.64 9.98
N ASP A 131 19.43 -7.45 9.51
CA ASP A 131 19.67 -6.28 10.36
C ASP A 131 18.38 -5.84 11.07
N LYS A 132 18.49 -5.43 12.34
CA LYS A 132 17.37 -4.86 13.10
C LYS A 132 16.82 -3.58 12.46
N GLN A 133 17.65 -2.82 11.73
CA GLN A 133 17.25 -1.58 11.07
C GLN A 133 16.17 -1.78 10.00
N VAL A 134 16.03 -3.00 9.46
CA VAL A 134 15.03 -3.33 8.43
C VAL A 134 13.86 -4.15 8.97
N GLN A 135 13.72 -4.29 10.30
CA GLN A 135 12.65 -5.08 10.93
C GLN A 135 11.46 -4.25 11.44
N SER A 136 11.38 -2.97 11.08
CA SER A 136 10.20 -2.15 11.40
C SER A 136 9.16 -2.26 10.28
N ASP A 137 7.92 -2.58 10.65
CA ASP A 137 6.78 -2.75 9.72
C ASP A 137 6.46 -1.47 8.93
N ASP A 138 6.69 -0.29 9.50
CA ASP A 138 6.46 1.01 8.86
C ASP A 138 7.40 1.30 7.69
N LEU A 139 8.51 0.56 7.59
CA LEU A 139 9.47 0.70 6.48
C LEU A 139 9.02 -0.04 5.21
N TYR A 140 7.96 -0.84 5.31
CA TYR A 140 7.45 -1.65 4.21
C TYR A 140 6.12 -1.07 3.71
N PRO A 141 5.89 -1.08 2.40
CA PRO A 141 4.64 -0.57 1.84
C PRO A 141 3.45 -1.48 2.18
N THR A 142 3.71 -2.72 2.62
CA THR A 142 2.74 -3.67 3.20
C THR A 142 2.38 -3.40 4.66
N ARG A 143 3.04 -2.44 5.32
CA ARG A 143 2.98 -2.25 6.79
C ARG A 143 3.25 -3.54 7.56
N SER A 144 4.06 -4.42 6.98
CA SER A 144 4.42 -5.71 7.58
C SER A 144 5.64 -6.29 6.87
N VAL A 145 6.72 -6.51 7.63
CA VAL A 145 7.93 -7.22 7.18
C VAL A 145 7.56 -8.64 6.75
N LYS A 146 6.64 -9.29 7.48
CA LYS A 146 6.19 -10.65 7.20
C LYS A 146 5.47 -10.75 5.86
N LEU A 147 4.58 -9.80 5.55
CA LEU A 147 3.85 -9.78 4.27
C LEU A 147 4.74 -9.41 3.09
N ALA A 148 5.91 -8.79 3.34
CA ALA A 148 6.91 -8.57 2.30
C ALA A 148 7.56 -9.87 1.78
N LYS A 149 7.40 -11.00 2.50
CA LYS A 149 7.94 -12.33 2.12
C LYS A 149 9.42 -12.25 1.72
N ASN A 150 9.75 -12.53 0.46
CA ASN A 150 11.08 -12.34 -0.12
C ASN A 150 11.05 -11.35 -1.30
N TYR A 151 10.07 -10.45 -1.32
CA TYR A 151 9.95 -9.47 -2.41
C TYR A 151 10.96 -8.34 -2.23
N CYS A 152 11.45 -7.79 -3.33
CA CYS A 152 12.36 -6.65 -3.32
C CYS A 152 11.73 -5.45 -2.61
N ARG A 153 12.44 -4.83 -1.67
CA ARG A 153 11.97 -3.68 -0.89
C ARG A 153 13.10 -2.70 -0.66
N ASN A 154 12.78 -1.46 -0.27
CA ASN A 154 13.80 -0.47 0.06
C ASN A 154 13.58 0.14 1.45
N PRO A 155 13.66 -0.65 2.54
CA PRO A 155 13.47 -0.13 3.90
C PRO A 155 14.57 0.85 4.31
N SER A 156 15.75 0.76 3.68
CA SER A 156 16.93 1.60 3.98
C SER A 156 16.98 2.91 3.18
N ARG A 157 15.98 3.20 2.33
CA ARG A 157 15.97 4.39 1.46
C ARG A 157 17.23 4.50 0.57
N ASP A 158 17.74 3.37 0.07
CA ASP A 158 18.91 3.30 -0.82
C ASP A 158 18.63 3.97 -2.16
N PHE A 159 19.54 4.83 -2.65
CA PHE A 159 19.41 5.50 -3.94
C PHE A 159 19.43 4.53 -5.14
N GLY A 160 19.97 3.33 -4.97
CA GLY A 160 19.94 2.24 -5.95
C GLY A 160 18.56 1.61 -6.13
N GLY A 161 17.59 1.89 -5.26
CA GLY A 161 16.23 1.36 -5.32
C GLY A 161 16.02 0.10 -4.48
N PRO A 162 14.94 -0.66 -4.76
CA PRO A 162 14.65 -1.90 -4.07
C PRO A 162 15.79 -2.92 -4.13
N TRP A 163 15.99 -3.63 -3.03
CA TRP A 163 16.99 -4.68 -2.88
C TRP A 163 16.41 -5.82 -2.04
N CYS A 164 17.16 -6.90 -1.89
CA CYS A 164 16.85 -7.96 -0.94
C CYS A 164 18.13 -8.62 -0.44
N TYR A 165 18.04 -9.29 0.71
CA TYR A 165 19.02 -10.31 1.07
C TYR A 165 18.94 -11.45 0.07
N THR A 166 20.06 -12.11 -0.26
CA THR A 166 20.04 -13.19 -1.25
C THR A 166 20.17 -14.56 -0.60
N LEU A 167 19.75 -15.62 -1.27
CA LEU A 167 20.02 -17.00 -0.83
C LEU A 167 21.45 -17.47 -1.16
N ASP A 168 22.26 -16.66 -1.84
CA ASP A 168 23.67 -16.93 -2.12
C ASP A 168 24.51 -16.61 -0.87
N PRO A 169 25.16 -17.59 -0.22
CA PRO A 169 25.95 -17.37 0.99
C PRO A 169 27.13 -16.42 0.78
N LEU A 170 27.57 -16.21 -0.47
CA LEU A 170 28.69 -15.32 -0.79
C LEU A 170 28.24 -13.87 -1.03
N VAL A 171 26.95 -13.63 -1.23
CA VAL A 171 26.40 -12.31 -1.55
C VAL A 171 25.28 -11.99 -0.57
N GLU A 172 25.58 -11.19 0.44
CA GLU A 172 24.64 -10.83 1.49
C GLU A 172 23.37 -10.15 0.94
N ARG A 173 23.56 -9.12 0.11
CA ARG A 173 22.50 -8.28 -0.46
C ARG A 173 22.80 -7.96 -1.91
N ASP A 174 21.75 -7.88 -2.72
CA ASP A 174 21.84 -7.48 -4.12
C ASP A 174 20.61 -6.65 -4.52
N ARG A 175 20.77 -5.79 -5.53
CA ARG A 175 19.74 -4.85 -5.98
C ARG A 175 18.75 -5.52 -6.91
N CYS A 176 17.51 -5.04 -6.90
CA CYS A 176 16.49 -5.48 -7.84
C CYS A 176 16.32 -4.46 -8.97
N ASP A 177 16.16 -4.98 -10.19
CA ASP A 177 15.75 -4.19 -11.36
C ASP A 177 14.27 -3.85 -11.34
#